data_AF-A0A7C1QG46-F1
#
_entry.id   AF-A0A7C1QG46-F1
#
_cell.length_a   1.000
_cell.length_b   1.000
_cell.length_c   1.000
_cell.angle_alpha   90.00
_cell.angle_beta   90.00
_cell.angle_gamma   90.00
#
_symmetry.space_group_name_H-M   'P 1'
#
loop_
_entity.id
_entity.type
_entity.pdbx_description
1 polymer ?
#
loop_
_entity_poly.entity_id
_entity_poly.type
_entity_poly.pdbx_seq_one_letter_code
_entity_poly.pdbx_strand_id
1 'polypeptide(L)'
;MFAEKYNFEKLNTEKGSRFLQKGEYIYLRNGISIETDQAEKGSVQNIIGNTKVAYTFTSAGKIVGEYEDKEQNRTIFFRYATDSNHGIYELDENDAVVKIIEWSGLNFTSDTRVEGVAVIGEILVWCDDVENIRKINIERGKISNSLIQESFNGAGTQSLDTSKMSAPREYIIRTNNDNISSQNSITIASGSQNIAFDIPAGASQDYKFTWQDATDEVIVTFTTDATFTIRESLGYPLPLEDEFITLIKRPPALPLVVGKVYDSSFTNNFIRDKAFQFYYRYIYDDDEPSVFAATSKLVNKSVKDDAPENGISVGINPLEEIPSTVKKIEYAYRVGNSTEWVIFDTSERLSNGTFTREIIFYNDVFGETIADEVSFKWFDAIPKSSKALEIIRNRIFLFNYVEGYDKTPCNIELSTSQLDTGTKLLDQTLYIRKRTGWFGETFSCVELPIVFDFGYFVVIDGLYYEVDWFQPTNEATVKSGENGRTLFEITTFFDT
;
A
#
# COMPACT_ATOMS: atom_id res chain seq x y z
N MET A 1 30.87 58.88 12.20
CA MET A 1 31.75 58.11 11.30
C MET A 1 30.84 57.53 10.24
N PHE A 2 30.87 58.05 9.01
CA PHE A 2 29.98 57.61 7.93
C PHE A 2 30.56 56.32 7.32
N ALA A 3 29.74 55.28 7.23
CA ALA A 3 30.11 54.06 6.51
C ALA A 3 29.99 54.33 5.00
N GLU A 4 31.11 54.45 4.30
CA GLU A 4 31.14 54.49 2.85
C GLU A 4 31.02 53.07 2.29
N LYS A 5 30.08 52.87 1.37
CA LYS A 5 29.90 51.61 0.63
C LYS A 5 30.84 51.60 -0.57
N TYR A 6 31.76 50.64 -0.64
CA TYR A 6 32.74 50.56 -1.73
C TYR A 6 32.22 49.66 -2.84
N ASN A 7 32.20 50.17 -4.06
CA ASN A 7 31.83 49.42 -5.25
C ASN A 7 33.06 49.26 -6.15
N PHE A 8 33.09 48.18 -6.91
CA PHE A 8 34.07 48.00 -7.99
C PHE A 8 33.86 49.07 -9.07
N GLU A 9 34.91 49.80 -9.44
CA GLU A 9 34.82 50.81 -10.50
C GLU A 9 35.49 50.36 -11.80
N LYS A 10 36.74 49.86 -11.76
CA LYS A 10 37.47 49.45 -12.98
C LYS A 10 38.71 48.58 -12.71
N LEU A 11 39.09 47.81 -13.73
CA LEU A 11 40.37 47.10 -13.81
C LEU A 11 41.44 48.03 -14.36
N ASN A 12 42.58 48.12 -13.69
CA ASN A 12 43.70 48.98 -14.07
C ASN A 12 44.99 48.16 -14.15
N THR A 13 45.38 47.78 -15.36
CA THR A 13 46.55 46.93 -15.63
C THR A 13 47.87 47.71 -15.74
N GLU A 14 47.81 49.04 -15.78
CA GLU A 14 48.97 49.89 -16.10
C GLU A 14 49.60 50.53 -14.86
N LYS A 15 48.84 50.75 -13.79
CA LYS A 15 49.35 51.37 -12.56
C LYS A 15 49.96 50.33 -11.62
N GLY A 16 51.11 50.67 -11.03
CA GLY A 16 51.68 49.89 -9.92
C GLY A 16 50.81 49.97 -8.65
N SER A 17 50.88 48.96 -7.78
CA SER A 17 50.00 48.81 -6.60
C SER A 17 49.95 50.00 -5.64
N ARG A 18 50.99 50.86 -5.65
CA ARG A 18 51.07 52.09 -4.84
C ARG A 18 50.28 53.28 -5.42
N PHE A 19 49.85 53.19 -6.68
CA PHE A 19 49.13 54.24 -7.40
C PHE A 19 47.68 53.85 -7.71
N LEU A 20 47.22 52.72 -7.19
CA LEU A 20 45.83 52.32 -7.30
C LEU A 20 44.96 53.28 -6.51
N GLN A 21 43.95 53.81 -7.17
CA GLN A 21 42.88 54.53 -6.49
C GLN A 21 41.91 53.53 -5.88
N LYS A 22 41.24 53.94 -4.81
CA LYS A 22 40.23 53.16 -4.11
C LYS A 22 39.15 52.73 -5.12
N GLY A 23 38.91 51.43 -5.30
CA GLY A 23 38.00 50.87 -6.32
C GLY A 23 38.66 50.41 -7.64
N GLU A 24 39.97 50.61 -7.81
CA GLU A 24 40.77 50.09 -8.93
C GLU A 24 41.50 48.78 -8.55
N TYR A 25 41.45 47.77 -9.43
CA TYR A 25 42.09 46.46 -9.20
C TYR A 25 43.00 46.07 -10.38
N ILE A 26 44.21 45.53 -10.14
CA ILE A 26 45.19 45.19 -11.20
C ILE A 26 45.05 43.75 -11.71
N TYR A 27 44.50 42.85 -10.89
CA TYR A 27 44.40 41.42 -11.20
C TYR A 27 43.15 40.78 -10.58
N LEU A 28 41.97 41.37 -10.81
CA LEU A 28 40.73 40.73 -10.40
C LEU A 28 40.53 39.46 -11.24
N ARG A 29 40.61 38.28 -10.62
CA ARG A 29 40.33 36.99 -11.27
C ARG A 29 39.14 36.36 -10.56
N ASN A 30 38.04 36.17 -11.28
CA ASN A 30 36.79 35.61 -10.75
C ASN A 30 36.22 36.40 -9.56
N GLY A 31 36.19 37.74 -9.66
CA GLY A 31 35.59 38.57 -8.63
C GLY A 31 34.08 38.71 -8.84
N ILE A 32 33.28 38.34 -7.84
CA ILE A 32 31.84 38.62 -7.79
C ILE A 32 31.55 39.42 -6.51
N SER A 33 30.62 40.38 -6.58
CA SER A 33 30.16 41.10 -5.39
C SER A 33 29.16 40.21 -4.67
N ILE A 34 29.55 39.65 -3.52
CA ILE A 34 28.69 38.78 -2.70
C ILE A 34 28.24 39.57 -1.47
N GLU A 35 27.00 39.36 -1.01
CA GLU A 35 26.62 39.74 0.36
C GLU A 35 27.15 38.66 1.30
N THR A 36 28.06 39.03 2.20
CA THR A 36 28.50 38.15 3.29
C THR A 36 27.72 38.44 4.56
N ASP A 37 27.56 37.42 5.40
CA ASP A 37 26.72 37.37 6.60
C ASP A 37 27.17 38.28 7.75
N GLN A 38 28.16 39.15 7.51
CA GLN A 38 28.70 40.11 8.47
C GLN A 38 28.92 41.46 7.78
N ALA A 39 27.83 42.21 7.59
CA ALA A 39 27.75 43.66 7.41
C ALA A 39 28.62 44.38 6.34
N GLU A 40 29.45 43.69 5.56
CA GLU A 40 30.33 44.31 4.55
C GLU A 40 29.70 44.29 3.16
N LYS A 41 28.85 45.27 2.90
CA LYS A 41 28.20 45.49 1.61
C LYS A 41 29.25 46.00 0.58
N GLY A 42 29.63 45.17 -0.40
CA GLY A 42 30.42 45.59 -1.58
C GLY A 42 31.88 45.12 -1.64
N SER A 43 32.30 44.18 -0.79
CA SER A 43 33.64 43.58 -0.92
C SER A 43 33.71 42.69 -2.17
N VAL A 44 34.67 42.96 -3.06
CA VAL A 44 34.95 42.09 -4.20
C VAL A 44 35.89 40.99 -3.72
N GLN A 45 35.39 39.77 -3.62
CA GLN A 45 36.17 38.60 -3.22
C GLN A 45 36.40 37.70 -4.43
N ASN A 46 37.53 36.97 -4.42
CA ASN A 46 37.75 35.91 -5.40
C ASN A 46 36.79 34.76 -5.10
N ILE A 47 36.12 34.27 -6.13
CA ILE A 47 35.43 32.97 -6.07
C ILE A 47 36.48 31.91 -5.76
N ILE A 48 36.33 31.24 -4.61
CA ILE A 48 37.13 30.08 -4.24
C ILE A 48 36.87 29.01 -5.31
N GLY A 49 37.95 28.43 -5.85
CA GLY A 49 37.83 27.40 -6.90
C GLY A 49 37.13 26.14 -6.39
N ASN A 50 36.69 25.30 -7.31
CA ASN A 50 36.06 24.02 -6.95
C ASN A 50 37.11 23.02 -6.45
N THR A 51 36.83 22.37 -5.33
CA THR A 51 37.59 21.20 -4.87
C THR A 51 36.99 19.95 -5.51
N LYS A 52 37.83 19.08 -6.08
CA LYS A 52 37.36 17.79 -6.59
C LYS A 52 37.18 16.84 -5.42
N VAL A 53 35.93 16.49 -5.11
CA VAL A 53 35.60 15.36 -4.23
C VAL A 53 35.75 14.07 -5.03
N ALA A 54 36.64 13.17 -4.60
CA ALA A 54 36.88 11.91 -5.28
C ALA A 54 35.93 10.84 -4.72
N TYR A 55 34.98 10.40 -5.54
CA TYR A 55 34.13 9.26 -5.25
C TYR A 55 34.05 8.34 -6.46
N THR A 56 34.11 7.03 -6.24
CA THR A 56 34.02 6.03 -7.31
C THR A 56 32.77 5.19 -7.10
N PHE A 57 31.83 5.30 -8.03
CA PHE A 57 30.66 4.43 -8.05
C PHE A 57 31.04 3.02 -8.51
N THR A 58 30.27 2.02 -8.07
CA THR A 58 30.45 0.61 -8.42
C THR A 58 30.22 0.33 -9.91
N SER A 59 29.37 1.11 -10.57
CA SER A 59 29.02 0.96 -11.98
C SER A 59 29.17 2.28 -12.76
N ALA A 60 29.16 2.17 -14.09
CA ALA A 60 29.02 3.35 -14.95
C ALA A 60 27.61 3.94 -14.79
N GLY A 61 27.48 5.26 -14.94
CA GLY A 61 26.23 5.95 -14.70
C GLY A 61 26.27 7.42 -15.04
N LYS A 62 25.17 8.11 -14.79
CA LYS A 62 24.98 9.54 -15.04
C LYS A 62 24.18 10.15 -13.90
N ILE A 63 24.54 11.37 -13.50
CA ILE A 63 23.71 12.17 -12.58
C ILE A 63 22.53 12.74 -13.37
N VAL A 64 21.31 12.42 -12.94
CA VAL A 64 20.04 12.76 -13.59
C VAL A 64 19.26 13.85 -12.85
N GLY A 65 19.72 14.24 -11.66
CA GLY A 65 19.19 15.36 -10.91
C GLY A 65 20.07 15.71 -9.72
N GLU A 66 19.87 16.91 -9.20
CA GLU A 66 20.64 17.51 -8.13
C GLU A 66 19.74 18.47 -7.34
N TYR A 67 19.95 18.55 -6.04
CA TYR A 67 19.26 19.46 -5.14
C TYR A 67 20.19 19.95 -4.03
N GLU A 68 20.26 21.27 -3.87
CA GLU A 68 21.05 21.93 -2.81
C GLU A 68 20.17 22.12 -1.57
N ASP A 69 20.44 21.35 -0.51
CA ASP A 69 19.82 21.53 0.79
C ASP A 69 20.64 22.52 1.61
N LYS A 70 20.21 23.79 1.54
CA LYS A 70 20.86 24.92 2.20
C LYS A 70 20.71 24.91 3.72
N GLU A 71 19.69 24.24 4.24
CA GLU A 71 19.45 24.19 5.69
C GLU A 71 20.49 23.31 6.39
N GLN A 72 20.85 22.18 5.76
CA GLN A 72 21.83 21.23 6.29
C GLN A 72 23.20 21.31 5.58
N ASN A 73 23.40 22.28 4.69
CA ASN A 73 24.64 22.46 3.91
C ASN A 73 25.12 21.16 3.23
N ARG A 74 24.19 20.49 2.53
CA ARG A 74 24.46 19.25 1.80
C ARG A 74 23.88 19.31 0.39
N THR A 75 24.45 18.53 -0.51
CA THR A 75 23.92 18.39 -1.88
C THR A 75 23.40 16.97 -2.09
N ILE A 76 22.13 16.83 -2.44
CA ILE A 76 21.51 15.55 -2.77
C ILE A 76 21.56 15.37 -4.29
N PHE A 77 21.96 14.21 -4.77
CA PHE A 77 22.01 13.93 -6.19
C PHE A 77 21.47 12.55 -6.55
N PHE A 78 20.82 12.49 -7.71
CA PHE A 78 20.13 11.33 -8.23
C PHE A 78 20.97 10.73 -9.35
N ARG A 79 21.28 9.44 -9.26
CA ARG A 79 22.18 8.75 -10.18
C ARG A 79 21.45 7.63 -10.90
N TYR A 80 21.44 7.73 -12.23
CA TYR A 80 21.20 6.62 -13.14
C TYR A 80 22.45 5.73 -13.22
N ALA A 81 22.24 4.42 -13.33
CA ALA A 81 23.28 3.41 -13.30
C ALA A 81 23.02 2.38 -14.40
N THR A 82 24.05 1.94 -15.12
CA THR A 82 23.88 1.02 -16.27
C THR A 82 23.56 -0.42 -15.84
N ASP A 83 23.88 -0.79 -14.60
CA ASP A 83 23.57 -2.07 -13.98
C ASP A 83 22.17 -2.11 -13.34
N SER A 84 21.33 -1.10 -13.60
CA SER A 84 20.00 -0.91 -13.00
C SER A 84 20.01 -0.66 -11.49
N ASN A 85 21.16 -0.55 -10.82
CA ASN A 85 21.24 -0.16 -9.41
C ASN A 85 21.30 1.38 -9.30
N HIS A 86 20.16 2.01 -9.60
CA HIS A 86 19.99 3.45 -9.46
C HIS A 86 20.12 3.86 -8.00
N GLY A 87 20.53 5.10 -7.74
CA GLY A 87 20.69 5.55 -6.36
C GLY A 87 20.52 7.03 -6.13
N ILE A 88 20.23 7.36 -4.88
CA ILE A 88 20.20 8.71 -4.33
C ILE A 88 21.30 8.79 -3.29
N TYR A 89 22.10 9.84 -3.37
CA TYR A 89 23.26 10.06 -2.51
C TYR A 89 23.23 11.50 -2.00
N GLU A 90 23.89 11.73 -0.88
CA GLU A 90 24.22 13.06 -0.41
C GLU A 90 25.74 13.28 -0.43
N LEU A 91 26.14 14.52 -0.69
CA LEU A 91 27.44 15.07 -0.38
C LEU A 91 27.27 15.94 0.86
N ASP A 92 27.91 15.55 1.96
CA ASP A 92 27.84 16.26 3.24
C ASP A 92 28.77 17.47 3.32
N GLU A 93 28.73 18.20 4.43
CA GLU A 93 29.58 19.36 4.71
C GLU A 93 31.09 19.02 4.83
N ASN A 94 31.44 17.74 4.96
CA ASN A 94 32.80 17.23 5.14
C ASN A 94 33.36 16.63 3.84
N ASP A 95 32.75 16.92 2.70
CA ASP A 95 33.09 16.38 1.39
C ASP A 95 32.96 14.84 1.30
N ALA A 96 32.14 14.21 2.15
CA ALA A 96 31.87 12.79 2.12
C ALA A 96 30.59 12.49 1.33
N VAL A 97 30.68 11.51 0.43
CA VAL A 97 29.52 11.01 -0.31
C VAL A 97 28.90 9.83 0.45
N VAL A 98 27.66 10.00 0.90
CA VAL A 98 26.89 8.99 1.63
C VAL A 98 25.72 8.52 0.77
N LYS A 99 25.50 7.20 0.74
CA LYS A 99 24.38 6.58 0.03
C LYS A 99 23.11 6.70 0.88
N ILE A 100 22.08 7.32 0.32
CA ILE A 100 20.75 7.35 0.93
C ILE A 100 20.00 6.08 0.54
N ILE A 101 19.83 5.82 -0.76
CA ILE A 101 19.18 4.60 -1.22
C ILE A 101 19.77 4.14 -2.55
N GLU A 102 19.91 2.83 -2.73
CA GLU A 102 20.12 2.21 -4.04
C GLU A 102 19.03 1.16 -4.28
N TRP A 103 18.33 1.27 -5.40
CA TRP A 103 17.26 0.34 -5.74
C TRP A 103 16.92 0.43 -7.24
N SER A 104 16.70 -0.73 -7.86
CA SER A 104 16.35 -0.79 -9.29
C SER A 104 14.96 -0.26 -9.60
N GLY A 105 14.02 -0.33 -8.66
CA GLY A 105 12.68 0.21 -8.84
C GLY A 105 12.59 1.74 -8.84
N LEU A 106 13.69 2.46 -8.57
CA LEU A 106 13.76 3.90 -8.88
C LEU A 106 13.52 4.17 -10.37
N ASN A 107 13.79 3.18 -11.24
CA ASN A 107 13.49 3.20 -12.68
C ASN A 107 14.05 4.42 -13.43
N PHE A 108 15.22 4.91 -13.03
CA PHE A 108 15.89 5.97 -13.76
C PHE A 108 16.42 5.45 -15.10
N THR A 109 16.38 6.31 -16.10
CA THR A 109 16.99 6.09 -17.41
C THR A 109 18.08 7.12 -17.64
N SER A 110 18.90 6.96 -18.68
CA SER A 110 19.91 7.96 -19.04
C SER A 110 19.32 9.34 -19.39
N ASP A 111 18.05 9.36 -19.77
CA ASP A 111 17.30 10.55 -20.18
C ASP A 111 16.37 11.09 -19.09
N THR A 112 16.23 10.38 -17.97
CA THR A 112 15.47 10.84 -16.81
C THR A 112 16.01 12.19 -16.35
N ARG A 113 15.10 13.09 -15.97
CA ARG A 113 15.41 14.39 -15.39
C ARG A 113 14.63 14.55 -14.11
N VAL A 114 15.33 14.55 -12.99
CA VAL A 114 14.73 14.83 -11.69
C VAL A 114 14.89 16.33 -11.45
N GLU A 115 13.89 17.11 -11.86
CA GLU A 115 13.89 18.57 -11.79
C GLU A 115 13.09 19.10 -10.58
N GLY A 116 12.01 18.40 -10.19
CA GLY A 116 11.27 18.72 -8.98
C GLY A 116 11.82 17.95 -7.80
N VAL A 117 12.51 18.64 -6.89
CA VAL A 117 13.04 18.07 -5.65
C VAL A 117 12.82 19.06 -4.53
N ALA A 118 12.44 18.58 -3.36
CA ALA A 118 12.31 19.41 -2.19
C ALA A 118 12.51 18.61 -0.90
N VAL A 119 12.98 19.24 0.16
CA VAL A 119 13.23 18.62 1.47
C VAL A 119 12.41 19.31 2.54
N ILE A 120 11.71 18.54 3.39
CA ILE A 120 11.02 19.02 4.60
C ILE A 120 11.56 18.25 5.79
N GLY A 121 12.36 18.90 6.63
CA GLY A 121 13.04 18.22 7.74
C GLY A 121 13.94 17.11 7.23
N GLU A 122 13.54 15.86 7.47
CA GLU A 122 14.27 14.66 7.02
C GLU A 122 13.63 13.98 5.79
N ILE A 123 12.50 14.49 5.29
CA ILE A 123 11.79 13.89 4.17
C ILE A 123 12.22 14.57 2.87
N LEU A 124 12.83 13.79 1.98
CA LEU A 124 13.11 14.15 0.61
C LEU A 124 11.92 13.78 -0.26
N VAL A 125 11.41 14.71 -1.06
CA VAL A 125 10.34 14.50 -2.04
C VAL A 125 10.86 14.83 -3.43
N TRP A 126 10.58 13.99 -4.42
CA TRP A 126 11.01 14.22 -5.81
C TRP A 126 9.99 13.75 -6.84
N CYS A 127 10.10 14.30 -8.05
CA CYS A 127 9.35 13.88 -9.23
C CYS A 127 10.24 13.90 -10.47
N ASP A 128 9.93 13.04 -11.44
CA ASP A 128 10.71 12.81 -12.65
C ASP A 128 9.88 12.82 -13.95
N ASP A 129 8.65 13.36 -13.91
CA ASP A 129 7.65 13.38 -15.01
C ASP A 129 7.16 11.99 -15.50
N VAL A 130 7.75 10.89 -15.02
CA VAL A 130 7.49 9.54 -15.52
C VAL A 130 6.79 8.70 -14.47
N GLU A 131 7.40 8.59 -13.30
CA GLU A 131 6.92 7.76 -12.20
C GLU A 131 5.99 8.54 -11.27
N ASN A 132 5.39 7.80 -10.34
CA ASN A 132 4.69 8.39 -9.19
C ASN A 132 5.60 9.37 -8.46
N ILE A 133 5.02 10.44 -7.93
CA ILE A 133 5.75 11.35 -7.04
C ILE A 133 6.17 10.55 -5.82
N ARG A 134 7.44 10.65 -5.46
CA ARG A 134 8.05 9.83 -4.43
C ARG A 134 8.57 10.68 -3.27
N LYS A 135 8.61 10.07 -2.10
CA LYS A 135 9.19 10.61 -0.88
C LYS A 135 9.99 9.54 -0.15
N ILE A 136 11.02 9.96 0.57
CA ILE A 136 11.81 9.08 1.41
C ILE A 136 12.32 9.86 2.63
N ASN A 137 12.32 9.23 3.81
CA ASN A 137 13.07 9.75 4.94
C ASN A 137 14.56 9.45 4.71
N ILE A 138 15.38 10.50 4.68
CA ILE A 138 16.80 10.44 4.32
C ILE A 138 17.57 9.53 5.30
N GLU A 139 17.35 9.69 6.61
CA GLU A 139 18.05 8.92 7.63
C GLU A 139 17.64 7.44 7.61
N ARG A 140 16.34 7.16 7.48
CA ARG A 140 15.86 5.78 7.28
C ARG A 140 16.43 5.15 6.03
N GLY A 141 16.53 5.92 4.94
CA GLY A 141 17.20 5.49 3.71
C GLY A 141 18.63 5.02 3.96
N LYS A 142 19.47 5.89 4.55
CA LYS A 142 20.88 5.60 4.86
C LYS A 142 21.03 4.32 5.67
N ILE A 143 20.15 4.13 6.66
CA ILE A 143 20.13 2.93 7.51
C ILE A 143 19.77 1.67 6.71
N SER A 144 18.81 1.76 5.78
CA SER A 144 18.27 0.62 5.02
C SER A 144 19.33 -0.14 4.25
N ASN A 145 20.33 0.57 3.71
CA ASN A 145 21.42 0.00 2.94
C ASN A 145 22.73 -0.15 3.73
N SER A 146 22.75 0.27 4.99
CA SER A 146 23.89 0.10 5.87
C SER A 146 23.85 -1.28 6.51
N LEU A 147 24.59 -2.22 5.92
CA LEU A 147 24.87 -3.50 6.57
C LEU A 147 25.77 -3.26 7.77
N ILE A 148 25.33 -3.74 8.93
CA ILE A 148 26.15 -3.76 10.15
C ILE A 148 27.17 -4.89 10.04
N GLN A 149 26.76 -6.02 9.48
CA GLN A 149 27.64 -7.16 9.21
C GLN A 149 27.40 -7.71 7.79
N GLU A 150 28.49 -7.81 7.01
CA GLU A 150 28.51 -8.47 5.70
C GLU A 150 28.48 -9.99 5.88
N SER A 151 27.78 -10.68 4.97
CA SER A 151 27.39 -12.09 5.04
C SER A 151 28.40 -13.03 5.72
N PHE A 152 27.97 -13.71 6.78
CA PHE A 152 28.75 -14.77 7.43
C PHE A 152 28.27 -16.16 7.00
N ASN A 153 29.21 -17.10 6.78
CA ASN A 153 28.93 -18.47 6.34
C ASN A 153 29.39 -19.47 7.42
N GLY A 154 28.47 -20.29 7.93
CA GLY A 154 28.82 -21.52 8.66
C GLY A 154 27.85 -21.93 9.76
N ALA A 155 27.71 -23.24 10.00
CA ALA A 155 27.00 -23.81 11.14
C ALA A 155 27.72 -23.52 12.47
N GLY A 156 26.96 -23.33 13.56
CA GLY A 156 27.49 -23.14 14.91
C GLY A 156 27.14 -21.80 15.55
N THR A 157 27.72 -21.56 16.74
CA THR A 157 27.54 -20.36 17.57
C THR A 157 28.57 -19.31 17.20
N GLN A 158 28.13 -18.07 17.00
CA GLN A 158 28.99 -16.95 16.62
C GLN A 158 28.68 -15.68 17.39
N SER A 159 29.72 -14.94 17.76
CA SER A 159 29.59 -13.61 18.35
C SER A 159 29.50 -12.55 17.25
N LEU A 160 28.53 -11.65 17.38
CA LEU A 160 28.33 -10.54 16.48
C LEU A 160 29.33 -9.41 16.78
N ASP A 161 29.91 -8.81 15.74
CA ASP A 161 30.65 -7.56 15.88
C ASP A 161 29.66 -6.42 16.15
N THR A 162 29.59 -6.01 17.42
CA THR A 162 28.71 -4.93 17.88
C THR A 162 29.33 -3.54 17.77
N SER A 163 30.53 -3.39 17.18
CA SER A 163 31.22 -2.09 17.07
C SER A 163 30.46 -1.05 16.24
N LYS A 164 29.57 -1.49 15.35
CA LYS A 164 28.68 -0.66 14.53
C LYS A 164 27.23 -0.64 15.04
N MET A 165 26.98 -1.19 16.23
CA MET A 165 25.67 -1.25 16.86
C MET A 165 25.61 -0.30 18.06
N SER A 166 24.40 0.15 18.38
CA SER A 166 24.08 0.91 19.60
C SER A 166 22.97 0.24 20.40
N ALA A 167 23.08 0.25 21.72
CA ALA A 167 22.02 -0.20 22.63
C ALA A 167 21.38 1.01 23.36
N PRO A 168 20.07 1.00 23.67
CA PRO A 168 19.09 -0.02 23.30
C PRO A 168 18.50 0.22 21.90
N ARG A 169 18.58 -0.75 20.97
CA ARG A 169 17.97 -0.67 19.62
C ARG A 169 17.47 -2.01 19.10
N GLU A 170 16.54 -1.97 18.15
CA GLU A 170 16.04 -3.13 17.40
C GLU A 170 16.84 -3.32 16.09
N TYR A 171 17.18 -4.57 15.81
CA TYR A 171 17.94 -5.01 14.66
C TYR A 171 17.20 -6.10 13.90
N ILE A 172 17.47 -6.18 12.59
CA ILE A 172 16.92 -7.20 11.72
C ILE A 172 18.04 -8.13 11.27
N ILE A 173 17.85 -9.42 11.51
CA ILE A 173 18.64 -10.50 10.90
C ILE A 173 17.87 -10.97 9.67
N ARG A 174 18.48 -10.85 8.49
CA ARG A 174 17.96 -11.44 7.27
C ARG A 174 18.71 -12.72 6.97
N THR A 175 18.03 -13.84 6.85
CA THR A 175 18.61 -15.04 6.25
C THR A 175 18.60 -14.87 4.73
N ASN A 176 19.75 -15.04 4.08
CA ASN A 176 19.86 -15.02 2.63
C ASN A 176 20.09 -16.45 2.19
N ASN A 177 19.04 -17.22 1.95
CA ASN A 177 19.25 -18.64 1.76
C ASN A 177 18.14 -19.35 0.97
N ASP A 178 18.32 -19.36 -0.34
CA ASP A 178 17.56 -20.20 -1.28
C ASP A 178 17.95 -21.70 -1.18
N ASN A 179 18.99 -22.04 -0.41
CA ASN A 179 19.58 -23.40 -0.33
C ASN A 179 19.37 -24.15 1.00
N ILE A 180 18.54 -23.65 1.91
CA ILE A 180 18.23 -24.37 3.16
C ILE A 180 17.37 -25.61 2.83
N SER A 181 17.94 -26.80 3.03
CA SER A 181 17.32 -28.09 2.70
C SER A 181 16.50 -28.71 3.85
N SER A 182 16.51 -28.11 5.05
CA SER A 182 15.76 -28.55 6.23
C SER A 182 15.44 -27.37 7.17
N GLN A 183 14.43 -27.49 8.05
CA GLN A 183 14.18 -26.50 9.11
C GLN A 183 15.47 -26.19 9.90
N ASN A 184 15.75 -24.89 10.07
CA ASN A 184 16.86 -24.38 10.88
C ASN A 184 16.31 -23.54 12.02
N SER A 185 17.09 -23.37 13.09
CA SER A 185 16.78 -22.36 14.10
C SER A 185 17.91 -21.35 14.26
N ILE A 186 17.53 -20.10 14.56
CA ILE A 186 18.43 -19.04 15.01
C ILE A 186 18.16 -18.84 16.49
N THR A 187 19.19 -18.96 17.33
CA THR A 187 19.13 -18.48 18.71
C THR A 187 19.95 -17.21 18.83
N ILE A 188 19.32 -16.13 19.30
CA ILE A 188 19.98 -14.88 19.64
C ILE A 188 20.05 -14.77 21.16
N ALA A 189 21.26 -14.74 21.70
CA ALA A 189 21.50 -14.49 23.11
C ALA A 189 22.08 -13.08 23.30
N SER A 190 21.48 -12.27 24.16
CA SER A 190 22.08 -11.03 24.68
C SER A 190 21.78 -10.94 26.18
N GLY A 191 22.80 -11.12 27.01
CA GLY A 191 22.61 -11.22 28.46
C GLY A 191 21.75 -12.43 28.84
N SER A 192 20.61 -12.20 29.51
CA SER A 192 19.66 -13.26 29.92
C SER A 192 18.56 -13.56 28.89
N GLN A 193 18.47 -12.79 27.81
CA GLN A 193 17.47 -13.00 26.75
C GLN A 193 17.96 -14.07 25.79
N ASN A 194 17.14 -15.08 25.51
CA ASN A 194 17.36 -16.05 24.43
C ASN A 194 16.11 -16.07 23.56
N ILE A 195 16.23 -15.61 22.31
CA ILE A 195 15.13 -15.65 21.34
C ILE A 195 15.47 -16.69 20.29
N ALA A 196 14.59 -17.68 20.13
CA ALA A 196 14.71 -18.71 19.11
C ALA A 196 13.71 -18.47 17.98
N PHE A 197 14.19 -18.49 16.74
CA PHE A 197 13.36 -18.37 15.54
C PHE A 197 13.49 -19.62 14.68
N ASP A 198 12.38 -20.18 14.23
CA ASP A 198 12.36 -21.24 13.22
C ASP A 198 12.48 -20.62 11.82
N ILE A 199 13.43 -21.12 11.03
CA ILE A 199 13.65 -20.76 9.63
C ILE A 199 13.07 -21.86 8.73
N PRO A 200 12.00 -21.57 7.97
CA PRO A 200 11.48 -22.47 6.94
C PRO A 200 12.49 -22.70 5.80
N ALA A 201 12.46 -23.89 5.21
CA ALA A 201 13.28 -24.21 4.05
C ALA A 201 12.95 -23.30 2.84
N GLY A 202 13.99 -22.82 2.14
CA GLY A 202 13.86 -22.11 0.86
C GLY A 202 13.29 -20.68 0.91
N ALA A 203 13.31 -19.99 2.06
CA ALA A 203 12.84 -18.61 2.16
C ALA A 203 13.87 -17.69 2.85
N SER A 204 14.19 -16.58 2.19
CA SER A 204 14.85 -15.45 2.86
C SER A 204 13.83 -14.73 3.75
N GLN A 205 14.10 -14.64 5.06
CA GLN A 205 13.19 -14.02 6.02
C GLN A 205 13.92 -13.04 6.93
N ASP A 206 13.19 -12.01 7.36
CA ASP A 206 13.64 -11.01 8.31
C ASP A 206 13.14 -11.35 9.72
N TYR A 207 14.07 -11.47 10.67
CA TYR A 207 13.80 -11.71 12.08
C TYR A 207 14.27 -10.51 12.90
N LYS A 208 13.44 -10.04 13.82
CA LYS A 208 13.71 -8.87 14.65
C LYS A 208 14.21 -9.27 16.03
N PHE A 209 15.22 -8.57 16.54
CA PHE A 209 15.63 -8.69 17.94
C PHE A 209 16.04 -7.34 18.50
N THR A 210 15.91 -7.18 19.81
CA THR A 210 16.30 -5.96 20.51
C THR A 210 17.56 -6.21 21.32
N TRP A 211 18.60 -5.43 21.06
CA TRP A 211 19.80 -5.40 21.89
C TRP A 211 19.63 -4.33 22.96
N GLN A 212 19.64 -4.72 24.24
CA GLN A 212 19.24 -3.84 25.35
C GLN A 212 20.42 -3.16 26.05
N ASP A 213 21.55 -3.84 26.22
CA ASP A 213 22.72 -3.34 26.94
C ASP A 213 23.98 -3.48 26.08
N ALA A 214 24.76 -2.39 25.97
CA ALA A 214 25.98 -2.35 25.17
C ALA A 214 27.11 -3.26 25.71
N THR A 215 27.00 -3.71 26.97
CA THR A 215 27.95 -4.63 27.61
C THR A 215 27.66 -6.09 27.33
N ASP A 216 26.45 -6.41 26.85
CA ASP A 216 26.05 -7.78 26.51
C ASP A 216 26.63 -8.19 25.15
N GLU A 217 27.27 -9.36 25.12
CA GLU A 217 27.64 -10.01 23.87
C GLU A 217 26.37 -10.49 23.14
N VAL A 218 26.28 -10.21 21.85
CA VAL A 218 25.22 -10.73 20.99
C VAL A 218 25.72 -11.99 20.30
N ILE A 219 25.10 -13.11 20.61
CA ILE A 219 25.49 -14.41 20.08
C ILE A 219 24.38 -14.93 19.16
N VAL A 220 24.75 -15.35 17.95
CA VAL A 220 23.84 -15.94 16.97
C VAL A 220 24.26 -17.39 16.72
N THR A 221 23.36 -18.34 16.92
CA THR A 221 23.63 -19.78 16.68
C THR A 221 22.78 -20.33 15.56
N PHE A 222 23.42 -21.00 14.59
CA PHE A 222 22.76 -21.68 13.47
C PHE A 222 22.89 -23.20 13.58
N THR A 223 21.81 -23.92 13.29
CA THR A 223 21.78 -25.40 13.30
C THR A 223 22.50 -26.03 12.10
N THR A 224 22.46 -25.37 10.93
CA THR A 224 23.15 -25.81 9.71
C THR A 224 23.76 -24.61 8.97
N ASP A 225 24.51 -24.85 7.90
CA ASP A 225 25.18 -23.80 7.15
C ASP A 225 24.15 -22.82 6.56
N ALA A 226 24.19 -21.58 7.05
CA ALA A 226 23.37 -20.50 6.55
C ALA A 226 24.16 -19.22 6.37
N THR A 227 23.66 -18.38 5.45
CA THR A 227 24.17 -17.02 5.27
C THR A 227 23.13 -16.04 5.78
N PHE A 228 23.57 -15.04 6.53
CA PHE A 228 22.70 -14.00 7.06
C PHE A 228 23.38 -12.63 7.00
N THR A 229 22.56 -11.58 6.99
CA THR A 229 23.01 -10.19 7.13
C THR A 229 22.28 -9.53 8.28
N ILE A 230 22.93 -8.55 8.93
CA ILE A 230 22.32 -7.77 10.01
C ILE A 230 22.27 -6.29 9.62
N ARG A 231 21.14 -5.67 9.93
CA ARG A 231 20.90 -4.24 9.75
C ARG A 231 20.09 -3.68 10.92
N GLU A 232 20.08 -2.37 11.09
CA GLU A 232 19.16 -1.74 12.07
C GLU A 232 17.71 -1.83 11.55
N SER A 233 16.76 -1.97 12.47
CA SER A 233 15.33 -2.10 12.12
C SER A 233 14.68 -0.79 11.69
N LEU A 234 15.32 0.35 11.96
CA LEU A 234 14.81 1.69 11.63
C LEU A 234 14.76 1.98 10.11
N GLY A 235 15.46 1.18 9.31
CA GLY A 235 15.41 1.28 7.85
C GLY A 235 14.05 0.90 7.23
N TYR A 236 13.96 1.09 5.92
CA TYR A 236 12.88 0.56 5.10
C TYR A 236 12.97 -0.97 4.97
N PRO A 237 11.83 -1.67 4.86
CA PRO A 237 11.82 -3.10 4.56
C PRO A 237 12.49 -3.42 3.22
N LEU A 238 13.12 -4.59 3.12
CA LEU A 238 13.77 -5.08 1.90
C LEU A 238 13.15 -6.42 1.43
N PRO A 239 12.99 -6.65 0.11
CA PRO A 239 13.30 -5.72 -0.98
C PRO A 239 12.43 -4.46 -0.89
N LEU A 240 13.01 -3.30 -1.25
CA LEU A 240 12.26 -2.05 -1.26
C LEU A 240 11.14 -2.19 -2.29
N GLU A 241 9.94 -1.74 -1.93
CA GLU A 241 8.77 -1.72 -2.81
C GLU A 241 8.39 -0.28 -3.12
N ASP A 242 7.77 -0.05 -4.29
CA ASP A 242 7.39 1.29 -4.74
C ASP A 242 6.45 1.98 -3.74
N GLU A 243 5.53 1.22 -3.15
CA GLU A 243 4.56 1.70 -2.14
C GLU A 243 5.23 2.33 -0.91
N PHE A 244 6.47 1.95 -0.57
CA PHE A 244 7.16 2.49 0.60
C PHE A 244 7.70 3.90 0.37
N ILE A 245 7.86 4.28 -0.89
CA ILE A 245 8.42 5.56 -1.30
C ILE A 245 7.44 6.41 -2.10
N THR A 246 6.20 5.97 -2.37
CA THR A 246 5.21 6.83 -3.03
C THR A 246 4.69 7.92 -2.08
N LEU A 247 4.43 9.11 -2.62
CA LEU A 247 3.79 10.20 -1.88
C LEU A 247 2.36 9.84 -1.47
N ILE A 248 1.64 9.12 -2.33
CA ILE A 248 0.31 8.59 -2.03
C ILE A 248 0.39 7.36 -1.14
N LYS A 249 -0.49 7.30 -0.14
CA LYS A 249 -0.65 6.15 0.75
C LYS A 249 -1.79 5.28 0.25
N ARG A 250 -1.55 3.97 0.15
CA ARG A 250 -2.56 3.02 -0.32
C ARG A 250 -3.66 2.86 0.74
N PRO A 251 -4.94 3.17 0.43
CA PRO A 251 -6.03 2.85 1.33
C PRO A 251 -6.32 1.34 1.29
N PRO A 252 -7.04 0.81 2.29
CA PRO A 252 -7.49 -0.57 2.24
C PRO A 252 -8.41 -0.80 1.03
N ALA A 253 -8.17 -1.90 0.30
CA ALA A 253 -8.84 -2.13 -0.97
C ALA A 253 -10.23 -2.76 -0.81
N LEU A 254 -10.42 -3.58 0.22
CA LEU A 254 -11.65 -4.31 0.48
C LEU A 254 -12.38 -3.78 1.72
N PRO A 255 -13.72 -3.75 1.72
CA PRO A 255 -14.49 -3.36 2.91
C PRO A 255 -14.41 -4.43 4.02
N LEU A 256 -14.72 -4.02 5.25
CA LEU A 256 -14.83 -4.94 6.38
C LEU A 256 -15.99 -5.93 6.19
N VAL A 257 -15.75 -7.18 6.59
CA VAL A 257 -16.76 -8.24 6.67
C VAL A 257 -17.39 -8.18 8.05
N VAL A 258 -18.71 -8.04 8.10
CA VAL A 258 -19.44 -7.83 9.35
C VAL A 258 -20.55 -8.87 9.54
N GLY A 259 -20.74 -9.32 10.78
CA GLY A 259 -21.78 -10.29 11.15
C GLY A 259 -22.23 -10.12 12.59
N LYS A 260 -23.50 -10.39 12.90
CA LYS A 260 -23.96 -10.43 14.29
C LYS A 260 -23.47 -11.71 14.95
N VAL A 261 -23.02 -11.61 16.19
CA VAL A 261 -22.51 -12.74 16.98
C VAL A 261 -23.09 -12.73 18.39
N TYR A 262 -23.17 -13.92 18.99
CA TYR A 262 -23.52 -14.09 20.39
C TYR A 262 -22.28 -14.49 21.18
N ASP A 263 -21.87 -13.66 22.13
CA ASP A 263 -20.84 -13.96 23.11
C ASP A 263 -21.48 -14.24 24.48
N SER A 264 -21.39 -15.48 24.95
CA SER A 264 -21.91 -15.88 26.27
C SER A 264 -21.23 -15.19 27.46
N SER A 265 -20.05 -14.58 27.27
CA SER A 265 -19.32 -13.86 28.31
C SER A 265 -19.82 -12.43 28.51
N PHE A 266 -20.56 -11.88 27.54
CA PHE A 266 -21.07 -10.52 27.58
C PHE A 266 -22.58 -10.49 27.85
N THR A 267 -22.98 -10.07 29.05
CA THR A 267 -24.39 -10.15 29.48
C THR A 267 -25.30 -9.09 28.85
N ASN A 268 -24.74 -7.93 28.48
CA ASN A 268 -25.53 -6.79 27.99
C ASN A 268 -25.75 -6.87 26.47
N ASN A 269 -26.74 -6.15 25.96
CA ASN A 269 -26.94 -6.03 24.51
C ASN A 269 -27.19 -4.57 24.15
N PHE A 270 -26.14 -3.89 23.68
CA PHE A 270 -26.20 -2.48 23.30
C PHE A 270 -26.32 -2.26 21.79
N ILE A 271 -26.42 -3.34 21.01
CA ILE A 271 -26.55 -3.30 19.55
C ILE A 271 -27.99 -3.48 19.06
N ARG A 272 -28.89 -4.00 19.92
CA ARG A 272 -30.25 -4.42 19.58
C ARG A 272 -31.05 -3.41 18.76
N ASP A 273 -31.16 -2.16 19.23
CA ASP A 273 -32.07 -1.16 18.66
C ASP A 273 -31.41 -0.24 17.63
N LYS A 274 -30.15 -0.52 17.26
CA LYS A 274 -29.33 0.33 16.41
C LYS A 274 -28.87 -0.44 15.17
N ALA A 275 -28.75 0.27 14.06
CA ALA A 275 -28.11 -0.23 12.86
C ALA A 275 -26.70 0.37 12.77
N PHE A 276 -25.73 -0.40 12.30
CA PHE A 276 -24.33 -0.02 12.29
C PHE A 276 -23.72 -0.20 10.90
N GLN A 277 -22.80 0.70 10.55
CA GLN A 277 -21.89 0.55 9.43
C GLN A 277 -20.48 0.78 9.92
N PHE A 278 -19.53 0.08 9.30
CA PHE A 278 -18.14 0.07 9.70
C PHE A 278 -17.25 0.38 8.50
N TYR A 279 -16.10 0.98 8.77
CA TYR A 279 -15.00 1.08 7.82
C TYR A 279 -13.69 1.21 8.60
N TYR A 280 -12.56 1.25 7.91
CA TYR A 280 -11.24 1.29 8.52
C TYR A 280 -10.25 2.01 7.64
N ARG A 281 -9.11 2.38 8.23
CA ARG A 281 -7.96 2.95 7.52
C ARG A 281 -6.65 2.44 8.10
N TYR A 282 -5.59 2.56 7.32
CA TYR A 282 -4.22 2.31 7.76
C TYR A 282 -3.55 3.57 8.29
N ILE A 283 -2.77 3.42 9.35
CA ILE A 283 -1.78 4.39 9.82
C ILE A 283 -0.39 3.79 9.53
N TYR A 284 0.40 4.50 8.75
CA TYR A 284 1.72 4.05 8.31
C TYR A 284 2.80 4.31 9.38
N ASP A 285 4.00 3.79 9.15
CA ASP A 285 5.16 3.94 10.04
C ASP A 285 5.67 5.38 10.18
N ASP A 286 5.37 6.25 9.21
CA ASP A 286 5.56 7.72 9.26
C ASP A 286 4.39 8.46 9.93
N ASP A 287 3.49 7.72 10.60
CA ASP A 287 2.28 8.21 11.28
C ASP A 287 1.29 8.95 10.34
N GLU A 288 1.42 8.77 9.02
CA GLU A 288 0.45 9.29 8.06
C GLU A 288 -0.76 8.35 7.91
N PRO A 289 -1.99 8.88 7.98
CA PRO A 289 -3.19 8.10 7.72
C PRO A 289 -3.43 7.96 6.22
N SER A 290 -3.86 6.77 5.81
CA SER A 290 -4.54 6.58 4.51
C SER A 290 -5.97 7.11 4.54
N VAL A 291 -6.57 7.20 3.36
CA VAL A 291 -8.02 7.37 3.21
C VAL A 291 -8.75 6.11 3.68
N PHE A 292 -9.98 6.30 4.17
CA PHE A 292 -10.84 5.19 4.59
C PHE A 292 -11.18 4.24 3.43
N ALA A 293 -11.31 2.96 3.78
CA ALA A 293 -11.83 1.94 2.89
C ALA A 293 -13.30 2.21 2.51
N ALA A 294 -13.80 1.44 1.53
CA ALA A 294 -15.23 1.36 1.30
C ALA A 294 -15.97 0.89 2.56
N THR A 295 -17.18 1.42 2.76
CA THR A 295 -18.01 1.06 3.92
C THR A 295 -18.48 -0.39 3.85
N SER A 296 -18.57 -1.02 5.01
CA SER A 296 -19.12 -2.37 5.15
C SER A 296 -20.61 -2.39 4.83
N LYS A 297 -21.15 -3.61 4.65
CA LYS A 297 -22.60 -3.79 4.56
C LYS A 297 -23.26 -3.30 5.85
N LEU A 298 -24.43 -2.68 5.71
CA LEU A 298 -25.23 -2.25 6.86
C LEU A 298 -25.61 -3.46 7.72
N VAL A 299 -25.21 -3.44 9.00
CA VAL A 299 -25.73 -4.36 10.01
C VAL A 299 -27.02 -3.78 10.53
N ASN A 300 -28.14 -4.42 10.21
CA ASN A 300 -29.45 -3.94 10.61
C ASN A 300 -29.70 -4.17 12.11
N LYS A 301 -30.58 -3.36 12.70
CA LYS A 301 -31.05 -3.55 14.08
C LYS A 301 -31.63 -4.95 14.27
N SER A 302 -31.59 -5.46 15.50
CA SER A 302 -32.20 -6.76 15.80
C SER A 302 -33.72 -6.67 15.80
N VAL A 303 -34.35 -7.66 15.19
CA VAL A 303 -35.81 -7.84 15.20
C VAL A 303 -36.22 -8.56 16.49
N LYS A 304 -37.48 -8.47 16.89
CA LYS A 304 -37.99 -9.00 18.17
C LYS A 304 -37.78 -10.52 18.34
N ASP A 305 -37.65 -11.25 17.25
CA ASP A 305 -37.45 -12.70 17.19
C ASP A 305 -36.02 -13.10 16.77
N ASP A 306 -35.09 -12.15 16.65
CA ASP A 306 -33.68 -12.45 16.34
C ASP A 306 -33.01 -13.23 17.48
N ALA A 307 -31.92 -13.93 17.14
CA ALA A 307 -31.13 -14.68 18.11
C ALA A 307 -30.56 -13.72 19.20
N PRO A 308 -30.01 -14.24 20.30
CA PRO A 308 -29.57 -13.41 21.43
C PRO A 308 -28.30 -12.59 21.12
N GLU A 309 -28.03 -12.23 19.86
CA GLU A 309 -26.78 -11.60 19.46
C GLU A 309 -26.56 -10.28 20.20
N ASN A 310 -25.39 -10.15 20.80
CA ASN A 310 -25.00 -9.06 21.68
C ASN A 310 -23.72 -8.36 21.22
N GLY A 311 -23.08 -8.84 20.15
CA GLY A 311 -21.93 -8.23 19.51
C GLY A 311 -22.00 -8.28 17.98
N ILE A 312 -21.15 -7.50 17.33
CA ILE A 312 -20.94 -7.53 15.89
C ILE A 312 -19.48 -7.92 15.64
N SER A 313 -19.23 -9.05 14.98
CA SER A 313 -17.89 -9.36 14.50
C SER A 313 -17.55 -8.44 13.33
N VAL A 314 -16.37 -7.86 13.40
CA VAL A 314 -15.80 -6.93 12.42
C VAL A 314 -14.47 -7.51 11.99
N GLY A 315 -14.45 -8.07 10.78
CA GLY A 315 -13.30 -8.78 10.23
C GLY A 315 -12.69 -8.07 9.02
N ILE A 316 -11.37 -8.08 8.92
CA ILE A 316 -10.66 -7.74 7.69
C ILE A 316 -10.82 -8.91 6.71
N ASN A 317 -11.24 -8.63 5.48
CA ASN A 317 -11.35 -9.64 4.43
C ASN A 317 -10.03 -10.43 4.30
N PRO A 318 -10.03 -11.78 4.32
CA PRO A 318 -8.81 -12.58 4.18
C PRO A 318 -8.00 -12.31 2.91
N LEU A 319 -8.66 -11.81 1.85
CA LEU A 319 -8.03 -11.43 0.58
C LEU A 319 -7.38 -10.03 0.62
N GLU A 320 -7.56 -9.27 1.71
CA GLU A 320 -6.88 -7.99 1.89
C GLU A 320 -5.40 -8.24 2.24
N GLU A 321 -4.52 -7.72 1.39
CA GLU A 321 -3.07 -7.68 1.61
C GLU A 321 -2.71 -6.38 2.32
N ILE A 322 -2.30 -6.49 3.58
CA ILE A 322 -1.92 -5.34 4.41
C ILE A 322 -0.44 -5.03 4.16
N PRO A 323 -0.09 -3.80 3.72
CA PRO A 323 1.30 -3.42 3.47
C PRO A 323 2.18 -3.55 4.72
N SER A 324 3.45 -3.92 4.53
CA SER A 324 4.37 -4.17 5.65
C SER A 324 4.76 -2.91 6.43
N THR A 325 4.58 -1.73 5.83
CA THR A 325 4.79 -0.40 6.43
C THR A 325 3.62 0.11 7.25
N VAL A 326 2.48 -0.60 7.26
CA VAL A 326 1.35 -0.26 8.14
C VAL A 326 1.75 -0.56 9.60
N LYS A 327 1.62 0.47 10.44
CA LYS A 327 1.90 0.41 11.88
C LYS A 327 0.66 0.08 12.68
N LYS A 328 -0.48 0.70 12.34
CA LYS A 328 -1.77 0.52 13.02
C LYS A 328 -2.94 0.50 12.05
N ILE A 329 -4.03 -0.13 12.47
CA ILE A 329 -5.30 -0.15 11.76
C ILE A 329 -6.35 0.46 12.69
N GLU A 330 -7.01 1.51 12.24
CA GLU A 330 -8.09 2.16 12.98
C GLU A 330 -9.45 1.72 12.43
N TYR A 331 -10.32 1.25 13.31
CA TYR A 331 -11.66 0.80 13.00
C TYR A 331 -12.67 1.83 13.48
N ALA A 332 -13.57 2.21 12.58
CA ALA A 332 -14.58 3.20 12.87
C ALA A 332 -15.97 2.74 12.48
N TYR A 333 -16.96 3.27 13.18
CA TYR A 333 -18.36 2.95 13.01
C TYR A 333 -19.20 4.21 12.93
N ARG A 334 -20.39 4.07 12.34
CA ARG A 334 -21.48 5.03 12.48
C ARG A 334 -22.77 4.32 12.80
N VAL A 335 -23.68 5.06 13.42
CA VAL A 335 -25.02 4.57 13.77
C VAL A 335 -26.03 5.08 12.76
N GLY A 336 -26.78 4.17 12.15
CA GLY A 336 -27.78 4.46 11.12
C GLY A 336 -27.18 5.21 9.93
N ASN A 337 -27.78 6.35 9.58
CA ASN A 337 -27.30 7.24 8.52
C ASN A 337 -26.75 8.56 9.10
N SER A 338 -26.10 8.50 10.26
CA SER A 338 -25.39 9.65 10.81
C SER A 338 -24.25 10.08 9.88
N THR A 339 -23.96 11.38 9.87
CA THR A 339 -22.75 11.93 9.23
C THR A 339 -21.51 11.73 10.11
N GLU A 340 -21.71 11.53 11.41
CA GLU A 340 -20.64 11.36 12.39
C GLU A 340 -20.12 9.93 12.39
N TRP A 341 -18.80 9.81 12.22
CA TRP A 341 -18.06 8.55 12.31
C TRP A 341 -17.16 8.57 13.54
N VAL A 342 -17.04 7.43 14.20
CA VAL A 342 -16.35 7.29 15.48
C VAL A 342 -15.37 6.12 15.43
N ILE A 343 -14.10 6.35 15.77
CA ILE A 343 -13.09 5.31 15.94
C ILE A 343 -13.36 4.58 17.25
N PHE A 344 -13.61 3.27 17.21
CA PHE A 344 -13.89 2.48 18.41
C PHE A 344 -12.75 1.58 18.84
N ASP A 345 -11.86 1.23 17.91
CA ASP A 345 -10.72 0.37 18.19
C ASP A 345 -9.55 0.68 17.25
N THR A 346 -8.34 0.42 17.74
CA THR A 346 -7.09 0.58 17.01
C THR A 346 -6.25 -0.69 17.22
N SER A 347 -6.06 -1.45 16.15
CA SER A 347 -5.19 -2.64 16.19
C SER A 347 -3.76 -2.26 15.82
N GLU A 348 -2.83 -2.54 16.73
CA GLU A 348 -1.40 -2.45 16.47
C GLU A 348 -0.86 -3.76 15.90
N ARG A 349 0.26 -3.67 15.20
CA ARG A 349 0.94 -4.84 14.65
C ARG A 349 1.51 -5.72 15.78
N LEU A 350 1.20 -7.02 15.74
CA LEU A 350 1.69 -8.00 16.71
C LEU A 350 3.20 -8.26 16.50
N SER A 351 3.85 -8.82 17.52
CA SER A 351 5.29 -9.12 17.49
C SER A 351 5.71 -10.11 16.38
N ASN A 352 4.78 -10.93 15.90
CA ASN A 352 4.98 -11.84 14.76
C ASN A 352 4.80 -11.16 13.39
N GLY A 353 4.60 -9.82 13.34
CA GLY A 353 4.41 -9.05 12.11
C GLY A 353 3.00 -9.12 11.52
N THR A 354 2.03 -9.74 12.20
CA THR A 354 0.64 -9.85 11.73
C THR A 354 -0.28 -8.89 12.49
N PHE A 355 -1.50 -8.69 11.97
CA PHE A 355 -2.56 -7.94 12.65
C PHE A 355 -3.65 -8.88 13.14
N THR A 356 -4.32 -8.51 14.22
CA THR A 356 -5.59 -9.12 14.60
C THR A 356 -6.61 -8.82 13.51
N ARG A 357 -7.12 -9.86 12.84
CA ARG A 357 -8.03 -9.70 11.69
C ARG A 357 -9.50 -9.66 12.06
N GLU A 358 -9.88 -9.97 13.29
CA GLU A 358 -11.28 -9.98 13.73
C GLU A 358 -11.41 -9.39 15.14
N ILE A 359 -12.34 -8.46 15.29
CA ILE A 359 -12.66 -7.76 16.54
C ILE A 359 -14.18 -7.87 16.76
N ILE A 360 -14.62 -7.94 18.02
CA ILE A 360 -16.05 -7.91 18.35
C ILE A 360 -16.41 -6.53 18.89
N PHE A 361 -17.36 -5.88 18.23
CA PHE A 361 -17.91 -4.60 18.63
C PHE A 361 -19.17 -4.79 19.48
N TYR A 362 -19.14 -4.26 20.70
CA TYR A 362 -20.24 -4.33 21.68
C TYR A 362 -21.03 -3.03 21.87
N ASN A 363 -20.60 -1.92 21.24
CA ASN A 363 -21.18 -0.58 21.45
C ASN A 363 -21.18 -0.13 22.94
N ASP A 364 -20.11 -0.45 23.68
CA ASP A 364 -19.94 -0.19 25.12
C ASP A 364 -18.83 0.84 25.43
N VAL A 365 -17.98 1.17 24.47
CA VAL A 365 -16.88 2.14 24.60
C VAL A 365 -17.20 3.44 23.87
N PHE A 366 -16.83 4.57 24.50
CA PHE A 366 -16.81 5.87 23.83
C PHE A 366 -15.56 5.99 22.98
N GLY A 367 -15.76 6.22 21.68
CA GLY A 367 -14.68 6.37 20.72
C GLY A 367 -14.35 7.83 20.41
N GLU A 368 -13.35 8.03 19.55
CA GLU A 368 -12.94 9.35 19.08
C GLU A 368 -13.70 9.73 17.81
N THR A 369 -14.22 10.95 17.75
CA THR A 369 -14.98 11.43 16.59
C THR A 369 -14.04 11.83 15.47
N ILE A 370 -14.36 11.42 14.25
CA ILE A 370 -13.60 11.77 13.04
C ILE A 370 -14.17 13.05 12.46
N ALA A 371 -13.30 14.00 12.13
CA ALA A 371 -13.71 15.24 11.46
C ALA A 371 -14.36 14.95 10.09
N ASP A 372 -15.44 15.68 9.79
CA ASP A 372 -16.22 15.50 8.55
C ASP A 372 -15.36 15.60 7.28
N GLU A 373 -14.37 16.50 7.26
CA GLU A 373 -13.46 16.67 6.11
C GLU A 373 -12.66 15.40 5.78
N VAL A 374 -12.36 14.58 6.79
CA VAL A 374 -11.64 13.32 6.62
C VAL A 374 -12.61 12.19 6.28
N SER A 375 -13.79 12.18 6.90
CA SER A 375 -14.77 11.10 6.71
C SER A 375 -15.43 11.11 5.32
N PHE A 376 -15.53 12.28 4.68
CA PHE A 376 -16.05 12.43 3.31
C PHE A 376 -14.98 12.32 2.23
N LYS A 377 -13.71 12.15 2.58
CA LYS A 377 -12.62 12.02 1.62
C LYS A 377 -12.61 10.60 1.05
N TRP A 378 -12.82 10.46 -0.26
CA TRP A 378 -12.88 9.14 -0.92
C TRP A 378 -11.54 8.72 -1.53
N PHE A 379 -10.68 9.70 -1.83
CA PHE A 379 -9.35 9.48 -2.39
C PHE A 379 -8.43 10.66 -2.08
N ASP A 380 -7.13 10.42 -2.13
CA ASP A 380 -6.12 11.46 -2.12
C ASP A 380 -5.99 12.09 -3.51
N ALA A 381 -6.04 13.42 -3.57
CA ALA A 381 -5.83 14.18 -4.80
C ALA A 381 -4.33 14.35 -5.08
N ILE A 382 -3.65 13.24 -5.35
CA ILE A 382 -2.24 13.21 -5.72
C ILE A 382 -2.15 12.79 -7.20
N PRO A 383 -1.51 13.58 -8.07
CA PRO A 383 -1.39 13.25 -9.48
C PRO A 383 -0.45 12.07 -9.71
N LYS A 384 -0.57 11.44 -10.89
CA LYS A 384 0.24 10.28 -11.25
C LYS A 384 1.70 10.66 -11.49
N SER A 385 1.97 11.75 -12.19
CA SER A 385 3.34 12.25 -12.36
C SER A 385 3.34 13.78 -12.41
N SER A 386 4.47 14.40 -12.12
CA SER A 386 4.66 15.86 -12.11
C SER A 386 6.03 16.21 -12.67
N LYS A 387 6.15 17.35 -13.37
CA LYS A 387 7.45 17.84 -13.86
C LYS A 387 8.22 18.62 -12.83
N ALA A 388 7.50 19.43 -12.05
CA ALA A 388 8.10 20.26 -11.02
C ALA A 388 7.28 20.15 -9.74
N LEU A 389 7.98 20.29 -8.62
CA LEU A 389 7.39 20.40 -7.30
C LEU A 389 8.14 21.46 -6.50
N GLU A 390 7.44 22.19 -5.64
CA GLU A 390 8.01 23.21 -4.76
C GLU A 390 7.29 23.19 -3.41
N ILE A 391 8.00 23.51 -2.33
CA ILE A 391 7.38 23.65 -1.02
C ILE A 391 7.20 25.13 -0.70
N ILE A 392 5.95 25.52 -0.45
CA ILE A 392 5.63 26.89 -0.05
C ILE A 392 4.74 26.82 1.19
N ARG A 393 5.19 27.45 2.29
CA ARG A 393 4.43 27.56 3.56
C ARG A 393 3.92 26.19 4.05
N ASN A 394 4.81 25.22 4.19
CA ASN A 394 4.52 23.85 4.65
C ASN A 394 3.50 23.09 3.77
N ARG A 395 3.43 23.42 2.47
CA ARG A 395 2.61 22.69 1.49
C ARG A 395 3.44 22.40 0.26
N ILE A 396 3.27 21.21 -0.27
CA ILE A 396 3.85 20.82 -1.55
C ILE A 396 2.92 21.29 -2.66
N PHE A 397 3.46 22.04 -3.60
CA PHE A 397 2.80 22.45 -4.83
C PHE A 397 3.37 21.63 -5.98
N LEU A 398 2.49 21.02 -6.76
CA LEU A 398 2.82 20.19 -7.91
C LEU A 398 2.44 20.94 -9.19
N PHE A 399 3.34 20.95 -10.16
CA PHE A 399 3.18 21.74 -11.39
C PHE A 399 3.36 20.88 -12.64
N ASN A 400 2.52 21.16 -13.65
CA ASN A 400 2.52 20.47 -14.93
C ASN A 400 2.41 18.95 -14.76
N TYR A 401 1.39 18.54 -14.01
CA TYR A 401 1.17 17.16 -13.63
C TYR A 401 0.15 16.47 -14.54
N VAL A 402 0.21 15.13 -14.56
CA VAL A 402 -0.76 14.28 -15.24
C VAL A 402 -1.71 13.68 -14.19
N GLU A 403 -3.00 13.95 -14.37
CA GLU A 403 -4.07 13.39 -13.55
C GLU A 403 -4.92 12.38 -14.34
N GLY A 404 -5.52 11.45 -13.59
CA GLY A 404 -6.39 10.42 -14.13
C GLY A 404 -5.65 9.21 -14.67
N TYR A 405 -6.40 8.11 -14.79
CA TYR A 405 -5.95 6.89 -15.44
C TYR A 405 -6.62 6.77 -16.80
N ASP A 406 -5.90 6.20 -17.77
CA ASP A 406 -6.49 5.85 -19.05
C ASP A 406 -7.63 4.84 -18.84
N LYS A 407 -8.73 5.03 -19.58
CA LYS A 407 -9.84 4.08 -19.55
C LYS A 407 -9.38 2.78 -20.20
N THR A 408 -9.19 1.72 -19.42
CA THR A 408 -8.98 0.39 -19.97
C THR A 408 -10.24 -0.04 -20.73
N PRO A 409 -10.15 -0.33 -22.05
CA PRO A 409 -11.31 -0.82 -22.79
C PRO A 409 -11.72 -2.19 -22.22
N CYS A 410 -12.90 -2.28 -21.63
CA CYS A 410 -13.48 -3.58 -21.30
C CYS A 410 -14.14 -4.15 -22.55
N ASN A 411 -13.45 -5.06 -23.24
CA ASN A 411 -14.08 -5.87 -24.27
C ASN A 411 -14.89 -6.96 -23.58
N ILE A 412 -16.20 -6.76 -23.48
CA ILE A 412 -17.15 -7.81 -23.10
C ILE A 412 -17.46 -8.59 -24.37
N GLU A 413 -16.83 -9.74 -24.54
CA GLU A 413 -17.22 -10.70 -25.56
C GLU A 413 -18.36 -11.55 -25.02
N LEU A 414 -19.58 -11.27 -25.48
CA LEU A 414 -20.75 -12.09 -25.20
C LEU A 414 -20.74 -13.25 -26.20
N SER A 415 -20.23 -14.42 -25.81
CA SER A 415 -20.33 -15.62 -26.63
C SER A 415 -21.70 -16.25 -26.47
N THR A 416 -22.53 -16.14 -27.50
CA THR A 416 -23.76 -16.93 -27.61
C THR A 416 -23.36 -18.32 -28.13
N SER A 417 -23.34 -19.35 -27.29
CA SER A 417 -23.39 -20.71 -27.79
C SER A 417 -24.81 -20.98 -28.29
N GLN A 418 -25.05 -20.85 -29.60
CA GLN A 418 -26.15 -21.61 -30.19
C GLN A 418 -25.79 -23.07 -30.00
N LEU A 419 -26.52 -23.77 -29.12
CA LEU A 419 -26.58 -25.22 -29.21
C LEU A 419 -27.24 -25.52 -30.56
N ASP A 420 -26.46 -26.03 -31.51
CA ASP A 420 -27.00 -26.66 -32.71
C ASP A 420 -28.01 -27.72 -32.24
N THR A 421 -29.30 -27.46 -32.46
CA THR A 421 -30.39 -28.41 -32.30
C THR A 421 -30.22 -29.53 -33.33
N GLY A 422 -29.28 -30.44 -33.05
CA GLY A 422 -28.90 -31.55 -33.91
C GLY A 422 -29.13 -32.93 -33.29
N THR A 423 -29.62 -33.02 -32.05
CA THR A 423 -29.89 -34.31 -31.41
C THR A 423 -31.36 -34.43 -31.05
N LYS A 424 -32.12 -35.01 -31.99
CA LYS A 424 -33.50 -35.43 -31.81
C LYS A 424 -33.51 -36.55 -30.75
N LEU A 425 -33.71 -36.18 -29.49
CA LEU A 425 -33.92 -37.16 -28.41
C LEU A 425 -35.38 -37.65 -28.50
N LEU A 426 -35.54 -38.84 -29.08
CA LEU A 426 -36.70 -39.74 -29.04
C LEU A 426 -38.09 -39.13 -29.31
N ASP A 427 -38.72 -39.58 -30.39
CA ASP A 427 -40.13 -39.29 -30.72
C ASP A 427 -41.03 -39.69 -29.52
N GLN A 428 -41.42 -38.71 -28.70
CA GLN A 428 -42.44 -38.89 -27.66
C GLN A 428 -43.59 -37.91 -27.89
N THR A 429 -44.80 -38.44 -27.96
CA THR A 429 -46.04 -37.68 -28.19
C THR A 429 -46.62 -37.24 -26.85
N LEU A 430 -46.69 -35.92 -26.60
CA LEU A 430 -47.29 -35.37 -25.38
C LEU A 430 -48.80 -35.16 -25.56
N TYR A 431 -49.61 -35.68 -24.65
CA TYR A 431 -51.06 -35.44 -24.62
C TYR A 431 -51.42 -34.35 -23.62
N ILE A 432 -51.95 -33.21 -24.10
CA ILE A 432 -52.41 -32.11 -23.24
C ILE A 432 -53.93 -32.20 -23.09
N ARG A 433 -54.41 -32.29 -21.83
CA ARG A 433 -55.85 -32.26 -21.52
C ARG A 433 -56.26 -30.83 -21.14
N LYS A 434 -57.23 -30.27 -21.86
CA LYS A 434 -57.86 -29.00 -21.50
C LYS A 434 -59.23 -29.27 -20.87
N ARG A 435 -59.38 -28.99 -19.58
CA ARG A 435 -60.69 -29.07 -18.90
C ARG A 435 -61.47 -27.80 -19.18
N THR A 436 -62.58 -27.90 -19.91
CA THR A 436 -63.44 -26.74 -20.20
C THR A 436 -64.82 -26.98 -19.60
N GLY A 437 -65.04 -26.47 -18.38
CA GLY A 437 -66.36 -26.42 -17.74
C GLY A 437 -66.88 -27.73 -17.12
N TRP A 438 -67.98 -27.60 -16.38
CA TRP A 438 -68.74 -28.68 -15.75
C TRP A 438 -69.34 -29.59 -16.84
N PHE A 439 -68.75 -30.78 -17.04
CA PHE A 439 -69.20 -31.88 -17.91
C PHE A 439 -68.71 -31.92 -19.39
N GLY A 440 -67.45 -31.59 -19.66
CA GLY A 440 -66.83 -31.99 -20.94
C GLY A 440 -65.30 -31.97 -20.92
N GLU A 441 -64.67 -33.13 -21.21
CA GLU A 441 -63.24 -33.23 -21.51
C GLU A 441 -63.05 -33.34 -23.02
N THR A 442 -62.16 -32.52 -23.58
CA THR A 442 -61.73 -32.63 -24.98
C THR A 442 -60.23 -32.84 -25.01
N PHE A 443 -59.80 -33.87 -25.74
CA PHE A 443 -58.39 -34.19 -25.97
C PHE A 443 -57.98 -33.58 -27.30
N SER A 444 -56.99 -32.70 -27.32
CA SER A 444 -56.33 -32.32 -28.57
C SER A 444 -54.90 -32.86 -28.53
N CYS A 445 -54.60 -33.77 -29.45
CA CYS A 445 -53.22 -34.14 -29.77
C CYS A 445 -52.60 -32.98 -30.55
N VAL A 446 -51.56 -32.37 -30.01
CA VAL A 446 -50.71 -31.45 -30.76
C VAL A 446 -49.29 -32.00 -30.68
N GLU A 447 -48.76 -32.43 -31.82
CA GLU A 447 -47.34 -32.74 -31.96
C GLU A 447 -46.57 -31.41 -31.99
N LEU A 448 -46.08 -30.98 -30.83
CA LEU A 448 -45.10 -29.89 -30.76
C LEU A 448 -43.73 -30.47 -30.39
N PRO A 449 -42.65 -30.08 -31.07
CA PRO A 449 -41.30 -30.38 -30.61
C PRO A 449 -41.05 -29.58 -29.33
N ILE A 450 -41.03 -30.25 -28.18
CA ILE A 450 -40.68 -29.64 -26.90
C ILE A 450 -39.20 -29.90 -26.64
N VAL A 451 -38.44 -28.83 -26.39
CA VAL A 451 -37.07 -28.91 -25.88
C VAL A 451 -37.17 -28.72 -24.36
N PHE A 452 -36.84 -29.76 -23.60
CA PHE A 452 -36.64 -29.60 -22.16
C PHE A 452 -35.26 -29.00 -21.94
N ASP A 453 -35.20 -27.72 -21.59
CA ASP A 453 -33.99 -27.15 -20.99
C ASP A 453 -34.12 -27.28 -19.46
N PHE A 454 -33.02 -27.51 -18.76
CA PHE A 454 -33.03 -27.68 -17.31
C PHE A 454 -33.35 -26.34 -16.63
N GLY A 455 -34.64 -26.03 -16.52
CA GLY A 455 -35.13 -24.82 -15.88
C GLY A 455 -36.61 -24.55 -16.17
N TYR A 456 -37.48 -25.05 -15.29
CA TYR A 456 -38.83 -24.62 -14.86
C TYR A 456 -39.82 -23.92 -15.82
N PHE A 457 -39.61 -23.81 -17.13
CA PHE A 457 -40.51 -23.09 -18.03
C PHE A 457 -40.84 -23.85 -19.31
N VAL A 458 -42.09 -23.74 -19.76
CA VAL A 458 -42.57 -24.26 -21.05
C VAL A 458 -43.12 -23.11 -21.88
N VAL A 459 -42.79 -23.09 -23.18
CA VAL A 459 -43.27 -22.07 -24.14
C VAL A 459 -44.36 -22.67 -25.02
N ILE A 460 -45.53 -22.04 -25.03
CA ILE A 460 -46.65 -22.40 -25.91
C ILE A 460 -47.11 -21.12 -26.63
N ASP A 461 -47.14 -21.15 -27.97
CA ASP A 461 -47.54 -20.01 -28.83
C ASP A 461 -46.85 -18.67 -28.47
N GLY A 462 -45.57 -18.73 -28.08
CA GLY A 462 -44.76 -17.55 -27.76
C GLY A 462 -45.00 -16.95 -26.37
N LEU A 463 -45.73 -17.63 -25.49
CA LEU A 463 -45.93 -17.25 -24.09
C LEU A 463 -45.21 -18.21 -23.14
N TYR A 464 -44.57 -17.67 -22.11
CA TYR A 464 -43.79 -18.41 -21.10
C TYR A 464 -44.68 -18.81 -19.91
N TYR A 465 -44.63 -20.08 -19.53
CA TYR A 465 -45.33 -20.62 -18.36
C TYR A 465 -44.37 -21.31 -17.42
N GLU A 466 -44.44 -20.98 -16.12
CA GLU A 466 -43.66 -21.62 -15.05
C GLU A 466 -44.30 -22.96 -14.65
N VAL A 467 -43.48 -24.01 -14.53
CA VAL A 467 -43.92 -25.37 -14.26
C VAL A 467 -43.25 -25.89 -12.98
N ASP A 468 -44.05 -26.06 -11.94
CA ASP A 468 -43.64 -26.72 -10.70
C ASP A 468 -43.85 -28.24 -10.81
N TRP A 469 -42.77 -28.99 -10.67
CA TRP A 469 -42.80 -30.45 -10.60
C TRP A 469 -42.92 -30.92 -9.14
N PHE A 470 -43.99 -31.66 -8.82
CA PHE A 470 -44.09 -32.39 -7.56
C PHE A 470 -43.55 -33.81 -7.76
N GLN A 471 -42.34 -34.09 -7.26
CA GLN A 471 -41.88 -35.47 -7.12
C GLN A 471 -42.54 -36.09 -5.87
N PRO A 472 -43.05 -37.34 -5.91
CA PRO A 472 -42.71 -38.43 -6.84
C PRO A 472 -43.90 -38.97 -7.68
N THR A 473 -44.98 -38.21 -7.87
CA THR A 473 -46.08 -38.63 -8.76
C THR A 473 -45.88 -37.99 -10.13
N ASN A 474 -45.96 -38.77 -11.22
CA ASN A 474 -45.79 -38.34 -12.62
C ASN A 474 -46.93 -37.41 -13.13
N GLU A 475 -47.35 -36.47 -12.28
CA GLU A 475 -48.39 -35.50 -12.53
C GLU A 475 -47.81 -34.10 -12.28
N ALA A 476 -47.90 -33.23 -13.28
CA ALA A 476 -47.50 -31.83 -13.16
C ALA A 476 -48.73 -30.92 -13.29
N THR A 477 -48.83 -29.94 -12.41
CA THR A 477 -49.88 -28.91 -12.45
C THR A 477 -49.25 -27.55 -12.73
N VAL A 478 -49.75 -26.86 -13.75
CA VAL A 478 -49.30 -25.51 -14.13
C VAL A 478 -50.26 -24.48 -13.53
N LYS A 479 -49.71 -23.50 -12.80
CA LYS A 479 -50.48 -22.40 -12.18
C LYS A 479 -49.98 -21.05 -12.71
N SER A 480 -50.90 -20.13 -13.02
CA SER A 480 -50.52 -18.74 -13.33
C SER A 480 -50.65 -17.86 -12.09
N GLY A 481 -49.79 -16.83 -12.04
CA GLY A 481 -49.68 -15.86 -10.95
C GLY A 481 -51.00 -15.21 -10.49
N GLU A 482 -50.92 -14.77 -9.23
CA GLU A 482 -51.82 -13.99 -8.37
C GLU A 482 -53.17 -14.57 -7.88
N ASN A 483 -53.73 -15.64 -8.43
CA ASN A 483 -55.00 -16.18 -7.88
C ASN A 483 -55.15 -17.71 -7.80
N GLY A 484 -54.07 -18.47 -7.96
CA GLY A 484 -54.02 -19.89 -7.55
C GLY A 484 -55.02 -20.85 -8.22
N ARG A 485 -55.58 -20.52 -9.39
CA ARG A 485 -56.49 -21.42 -10.12
C ARG A 485 -55.70 -22.30 -11.10
N THR A 486 -55.86 -23.61 -10.98
CA THR A 486 -55.26 -24.62 -11.88
C THR A 486 -55.95 -24.59 -13.25
N LEU A 487 -55.20 -24.42 -14.33
CA LEU A 487 -55.72 -24.36 -15.70
C LEU A 487 -55.50 -25.66 -16.49
N PHE A 488 -54.44 -26.41 -16.20
CA PHE A 488 -54.08 -27.63 -16.92
C PHE A 488 -53.47 -28.68 -15.97
N GLU A 489 -53.73 -29.95 -16.28
CA GLU A 489 -53.17 -31.11 -15.60
C GLU A 489 -52.44 -31.95 -16.66
N ILE A 490 -51.15 -32.20 -16.44
CA ILE A 490 -50.28 -32.93 -17.36
C ILE A 490 -50.00 -34.28 -16.71
N THR A 491 -50.49 -35.36 -17.34
CA THR A 491 -50.22 -36.75 -16.91
C THR A 491 -49.44 -37.45 -18.01
N THR A 492 -48.24 -37.92 -17.69
CA THR A 492 -47.48 -38.78 -18.60
C THR A 492 -47.89 -40.24 -18.36
N PHE A 493 -48.34 -40.93 -19.40
CA PHE A 493 -48.52 -42.38 -19.38
C PHE A 493 -47.30 -43.03 -20.04
N PHE A 494 -46.62 -43.89 -19.29
CA PHE A 494 -45.66 -44.83 -19.86
C PHE A 494 -46.46 -46.03 -20.36
N ASP A 495 -46.67 -46.15 -21.68
CA ASP A 495 -47.02 -47.46 -22.23
C ASP A 495 -45.76 -48.34 -22.15
N THR A 496 -45.94 -49.55 -21.60
CA THR A 496 -44.92 -50.52 -21.17
C THR A 496 -43.82 -50.82 -22.17
#